data_AF-A0A932K7X0-F1
#
_entry.id   AF-A0A932K7X0-F1
#
_cell.length_a   1.000
_cell.length_b   1.000
_cell.length_c   1.000
_cell.angle_alpha   90.00
_cell.angle_beta   90.00
_cell.angle_gamma   90.00
#
_symmetry.space_group_name_H-M   'P 1'
#
loop_
_entity.id
_entity.type
_entity.pdbx_description
1 polymer ?
#
loop_
_entity_poly.entity_id
_entity_poly.type
_entity_poly.pdbx_seq_one_letter_code
_entity_poly.pdbx_strand_id
1 'polypeptide(L)'
;MNPRRDHEAEKSVDYRGGQRPIVHLVADLHEVVRWAAVQGVGWAFSDRNAGTRYTWFYKDLNHLDQINWDTADARDFRHPLIKEGKQAEFLVHETFPWSLVRWIGTYDRTMADRAMQALHDANHQPLVSVEAEWYY
;
A
#
# COMPACT_ATOMS: atom_id res chain seq x y z
N MET A 1 -25.80 2.35 -12.15
CA MET A 1 -26.12 3.35 -11.10
C MET A 1 -25.27 2.96 -9.89
N ASN A 2 -24.16 3.67 -9.66
CA ASN A 2 -23.17 3.29 -8.64
C ASN A 2 -23.60 3.85 -7.28
N PRO A 3 -23.68 3.07 -6.19
CA PRO A 3 -24.07 3.61 -4.89
C PRO A 3 -22.96 4.50 -4.35
N ARG A 4 -23.30 5.74 -4.01
CA ARG A 4 -22.43 6.62 -3.21
C ARG A 4 -22.27 5.98 -1.84
N ARG A 5 -21.05 5.60 -1.46
CA ARG A 5 -20.73 5.37 -0.05
C ARG A 5 -20.32 6.71 0.56
N ASP A 6 -20.90 7.01 1.70
CA ASP A 6 -20.42 8.08 2.58
C ASP A 6 -19.06 7.62 3.12
N HIS A 7 -17.99 8.30 2.70
CA HIS A 7 -16.66 8.13 3.29
C HIS A 7 -16.70 8.70 4.71
N GLU A 8 -16.57 7.84 5.73
CA GLU A 8 -16.10 8.29 7.04
C GLU A 8 -14.71 8.89 6.87
N ALA A 9 -14.51 10.10 7.38
CA ALA A 9 -13.25 10.81 7.30
C ALA A 9 -12.12 9.96 7.90
N GLU A 10 -11.04 9.80 7.14
CA GLU A 10 -9.81 9.16 7.55
C GLU A 10 -9.34 9.74 8.90
N LYS A 11 -9.30 8.92 9.96
CA LYS A 11 -8.76 9.35 11.25
C LYS A 11 -7.27 9.62 11.07
N SER A 12 -6.87 10.89 11.16
CA SER A 12 -5.46 11.27 11.18
C SER A 12 -4.75 10.57 12.34
N VAL A 13 -3.85 9.63 12.04
CA VAL A 13 -2.93 9.09 13.04
C VAL A 13 -1.92 10.19 13.39
N ASP A 14 -1.88 10.66 14.65
CA ASP A 14 -0.86 11.59 15.14
C ASP A 14 0.47 10.85 15.33
N TYR A 15 1.07 10.43 14.22
CA TYR A 15 2.36 9.76 14.20
C TYR A 15 3.49 10.80 14.12
N ARG A 16 4.40 10.76 15.10
CA ARG A 16 5.50 11.75 15.25
C ARG A 16 6.90 11.14 15.16
N GLY A 17 7.01 9.86 14.77
CA GLY A 17 8.29 9.14 14.74
C GLY A 17 9.24 9.52 13.61
N GLY A 18 8.83 10.43 12.72
CA GLY A 18 9.51 10.65 11.45
C GLY A 18 9.44 9.41 10.56
N GLN A 19 10.15 9.39 9.44
CA GLN A 19 10.00 8.30 8.48
C GLN A 19 10.81 7.06 8.80
N ARG A 20 11.91 7.24 9.53
CA ARG A 20 12.86 6.18 9.83
C ARG A 20 12.19 4.93 10.42
N PRO A 21 11.24 5.01 11.36
CA PRO A 21 10.60 3.81 11.93
C PRO A 21 9.50 3.19 11.05
N ILE A 22 9.16 3.76 9.90
CA ILE A 22 8.15 3.22 8.99
C ILE A 22 8.74 2.04 8.22
N VAL A 23 7.97 0.97 8.07
CA VAL A 23 8.30 -0.18 7.20
C VAL A 23 7.27 -0.27 6.07
N HIS A 24 7.72 -0.68 4.89
CA HIS A 24 6.86 -0.92 3.74
C HIS A 24 6.64 -2.42 3.59
N LEU A 25 5.38 -2.86 3.63
CA LEU A 25 5.01 -4.26 3.37
C LEU A 25 4.61 -4.40 1.91
N VAL A 26 5.28 -5.30 1.20
CA VAL A 26 5.09 -5.49 -0.25
C VAL A 26 4.43 -6.83 -0.50
N ALA A 27 3.37 -6.81 -1.29
CA ALA A 27 2.64 -7.99 -1.72
C ALA A 27 2.42 -7.96 -3.24
N ASP A 28 2.14 -9.14 -3.81
CA ASP A 28 1.81 -9.27 -5.22
C ASP A 28 0.33 -9.03 -5.45
N LEU A 29 0.01 -8.02 -6.27
CA LEU A 29 -1.37 -7.61 -6.55
C LEU A 29 -2.24 -8.77 -7.05
N HIS A 30 -1.71 -9.59 -7.97
CA HIS A 30 -2.48 -10.69 -8.55
C HIS A 30 -2.70 -11.83 -7.54
N GLU A 31 -1.73 -12.10 -6.66
CA GLU A 31 -1.92 -13.05 -5.55
C GLU A 31 -2.98 -12.58 -4.58
N VAL A 32 -2.97 -11.30 -4.20
CA VAL A 32 -3.97 -10.75 -3.28
C VAL A 32 -5.36 -10.85 -3.89
N VAL A 33 -5.54 -10.51 -5.17
CA VAL A 33 -6.84 -10.64 -5.85
C VAL A 33 -7.30 -12.09 -5.93
N ARG A 34 -6.41 -13.04 -6.25
CA ARG A 34 -6.75 -14.48 -6.25
C ARG A 34 -7.18 -14.96 -4.87
N TRP A 35 -6.43 -14.59 -3.83
CA TRP A 35 -6.79 -14.92 -2.45
C TRP A 35 -8.14 -14.34 -2.05
N ALA A 36 -8.38 -13.06 -2.36
CA ALA A 36 -9.62 -12.37 -2.03
C ALA A 36 -10.84 -13.03 -2.70
N ALA A 37 -10.69 -13.47 -3.96
CA ALA A 37 -11.71 -14.23 -4.67
C ALA A 37 -12.04 -15.57 -3.98
N VAL A 38 -11.02 -16.30 -3.50
CA VAL A 38 -11.22 -17.57 -2.77
C VAL A 38 -11.88 -17.35 -1.40
N GLN A 39 -11.52 -16.28 -0.70
CA GLN A 39 -12.05 -15.97 0.63
C GLN A 39 -13.37 -15.18 0.62
N GLY A 40 -13.84 -14.74 -0.56
CA GLY A 40 -15.01 -13.87 -0.66
C GLY A 40 -14.80 -12.46 -0.07
N VAL A 41 -13.55 -12.00 0.02
CA VAL A 41 -13.20 -10.68 0.56
C VAL A 41 -13.23 -9.63 -0.56
N GLY A 42 -13.84 -8.47 -0.28
CA GLY A 42 -13.89 -7.37 -1.23
C GLY A 42 -12.55 -6.65 -1.35
N TRP A 43 -12.23 -6.19 -2.56
CA TRP A 43 -11.09 -5.31 -2.82
C TRP A 43 -11.47 -4.25 -3.85
N ALA A 44 -10.74 -3.13 -3.85
CA ALA A 44 -10.81 -2.11 -4.87
C ALA A 44 -9.46 -1.38 -4.98
N PHE A 45 -9.17 -0.77 -6.12
CA PHE A 45 -8.14 0.27 -6.19
C PHE A 45 -8.72 1.59 -6.66
N SER A 46 -8.02 2.66 -6.32
CA SER A 46 -8.31 4.01 -6.79
C SER A 46 -7.17 4.56 -7.63
N ASP A 47 -7.50 5.43 -8.58
CA ASP A 47 -6.55 6.13 -9.44
C ASP A 47 -5.79 7.26 -8.71
N ARG A 48 -6.29 7.68 -7.54
CA ARG A 48 -5.76 8.70 -6.63
C ARG A 48 -6.10 8.34 -5.18
N ASN A 49 -5.73 9.18 -4.22
CA ASN A 49 -6.09 8.97 -2.81
C ASN A 49 -7.61 8.73 -2.65
N ALA A 50 -7.99 7.64 -1.95
CA ALA A 50 -9.37 7.23 -1.77
C ALA A 50 -10.21 8.23 -0.95
N GLY A 51 -9.57 9.15 -0.21
CA GLY A 51 -10.24 10.19 0.57
C GLY A 51 -10.56 11.48 -0.21
N THR A 52 -10.12 11.61 -1.48
CA THR A 52 -10.34 12.83 -2.26
C THR A 52 -11.73 12.88 -2.90
N ARG A 53 -12.27 14.10 -3.08
CA ARG A 53 -13.63 14.36 -3.60
C ARG A 53 -13.92 13.81 -5.01
N TYR A 54 -12.88 13.46 -5.77
CA TYR A 54 -12.97 12.96 -7.14
C TYR A 54 -12.01 11.76 -7.32
N THR A 55 -12.36 10.64 -6.70
CA THR A 55 -11.64 9.37 -6.84
C THR A 55 -12.53 8.32 -7.50
N TRP A 56 -11.98 7.56 -8.43
CA TRP A 56 -12.69 6.45 -9.07
C TRP A 56 -12.21 5.13 -8.48
N PHE A 57 -13.16 4.29 -8.06
CA PHE A 57 -12.85 2.97 -7.54
C PHE A 57 -13.11 1.89 -8.58
N TYR A 58 -12.14 1.00 -8.75
CA TYR A 58 -12.16 -0.12 -9.66
C TYR A 58 -12.02 -1.42 -8.89
N LYS A 59 -12.77 -2.45 -9.31
CA LYS A 59 -12.74 -3.80 -8.73
C LYS A 59 -12.41 -4.88 -9.77
N ASP A 60 -11.78 -4.46 -10.87
CA ASP A 60 -11.32 -5.30 -11.96
C ASP A 60 -9.92 -4.81 -12.38
N LEU A 61 -8.95 -5.73 -12.43
CA LEU A 61 -7.56 -5.45 -12.79
C LEU A 61 -7.43 -5.01 -14.26
N ASN A 62 -8.44 -5.23 -15.10
CA ASN A 62 -8.46 -4.69 -16.46
C ASN A 62 -8.45 -3.16 -16.51
N HIS A 63 -8.72 -2.48 -15.39
CA HIS A 63 -8.68 -1.02 -15.28
C HIS A 63 -7.35 -0.48 -14.74
N LEU A 64 -6.29 -1.30 -14.65
CA LEU A 64 -4.97 -0.82 -14.21
C LEU A 64 -4.36 0.21 -15.16
N ASP A 65 -4.86 0.31 -16.39
CA ASP A 65 -4.53 1.38 -17.34
C ASP A 65 -5.02 2.76 -16.91
N GLN A 66 -5.94 2.84 -15.94
CA GLN A 66 -6.40 4.10 -15.35
C GLN A 66 -5.41 4.68 -14.33
N ILE A 67 -4.42 3.91 -13.90
CA ILE A 67 -3.36 4.38 -13.00
C ILE A 67 -2.32 5.14 -13.84
N ASN A 68 -1.94 6.33 -13.38
CA ASN A 68 -0.82 7.07 -13.95
C ASN A 68 0.51 6.47 -13.45
N TRP A 69 0.97 5.43 -14.14
CA TRP A 69 2.21 4.71 -13.80
C TRP A 69 3.46 5.61 -13.82
N ASP A 70 3.51 6.62 -14.70
CA ASP A 70 4.63 7.59 -14.74
C ASP A 70 4.78 8.33 -13.41
N THR A 71 3.67 8.62 -12.74
CA THR A 71 3.68 9.25 -11.41
C THR A 71 3.92 8.25 -10.28
N ALA A 72 3.45 7.01 -10.42
CA ALA A 72 3.66 5.95 -9.43
C ALA A 72 5.16 5.58 -9.34
N ASP A 73 5.83 5.48 -10.49
CA ASP A 73 7.25 5.11 -10.61
C ASP A 73 8.22 6.29 -10.38
N ALA A 74 7.69 7.51 -10.24
CA ALA A 74 8.50 8.70 -10.09
C ALA A 74 9.35 8.67 -8.81
N ARG A 75 10.67 8.89 -8.93
CA ARG A 75 11.59 8.97 -7.78
C ARG A 75 11.64 10.35 -7.11
N ASP A 76 11.16 11.39 -7.80
CA ASP A 76 11.02 12.74 -7.25
C ASP A 76 9.54 13.09 -7.08
N PHE A 77 9.11 13.17 -5.83
CA PHE A 77 7.71 13.31 -5.41
C PHE A 77 7.42 14.68 -4.79
N ARG A 78 8.33 15.65 -4.98
CA ARG A 78 8.16 17.03 -4.49
C ARG A 78 7.09 17.79 -5.29
N HIS A 79 6.86 17.40 -6.53
CA HIS A 79 5.87 18.05 -7.38
C HIS A 79 4.44 17.66 -6.98
N PRO A 80 3.51 18.62 -6.77
CA PRO A 80 2.16 18.33 -6.29
C PRO A 80 1.38 17.30 -7.14
N LEU A 81 1.51 17.36 -8.46
CA LEU A 81 0.86 16.39 -9.37
C LEU A 81 1.43 14.97 -9.26
N ILE A 82 2.74 14.83 -9.00
CA ILE A 82 3.37 13.53 -8.74
C ILE A 82 2.92 13.01 -7.38
N LYS A 83 2.80 13.90 -6.40
CA LYS A 83 2.30 13.57 -5.06
C LYS A 83 0.87 13.02 -5.10
N GLU A 84 -0.03 13.59 -5.91
CA GLU A 84 -1.40 13.08 -6.07
C GLU A 84 -1.45 11.73 -6.78
N GLY A 85 -0.67 11.55 -7.86
CA GLY A 85 -0.64 10.28 -8.61
C GLY A 85 0.00 9.12 -7.85
N LYS A 86 0.95 9.42 -6.95
CA LYS A 86 1.51 8.44 -5.99
C LYS A 86 0.52 7.95 -4.95
N GLN A 87 -0.63 8.61 -4.79
CA GLN A 87 -1.64 8.21 -3.82
C GLN A 87 -2.68 7.25 -4.39
N ALA A 88 -2.43 6.63 -5.56
CA ALA A 88 -3.21 5.47 -5.95
C ALA A 88 -3.16 4.42 -4.83
N GLU A 89 -4.31 3.93 -4.42
CA GLU A 89 -4.45 3.02 -3.28
C GLU A 89 -5.04 1.69 -3.74
N PHE A 90 -4.55 0.59 -3.18
CA PHE A 90 -5.17 -0.73 -3.29
C PHE A 90 -5.70 -1.13 -1.93
N LEU A 91 -7.02 -1.32 -1.84
CA LEU A 91 -7.76 -1.52 -0.61
C LEU A 91 -8.31 -2.94 -0.56
N VAL A 92 -8.09 -3.61 0.56
CA VAL A 92 -8.68 -4.92 0.89
C VAL A 92 -9.58 -4.75 2.10
N HIS A 93 -10.78 -5.32 2.06
CA HIS A 93 -11.77 -5.14 3.10
C HIS A 93 -11.38 -5.87 4.40
N GLU A 94 -11.26 -5.10 5.50
CA GLU A 94 -11.04 -5.53 6.89
C GLU A 94 -9.73 -6.25 7.20
N THR A 95 -9.32 -7.24 6.40
CA THR A 95 -8.22 -8.13 6.73
C THR A 95 -7.27 -8.32 5.55
N PHE A 96 -5.97 -8.34 5.86
CA PHE A 96 -4.93 -8.65 4.90
C PHE A 96 -4.11 -9.86 5.41
N PRO A 97 -3.93 -10.92 4.60
CA PRO A 97 -3.23 -12.12 5.03
C PRO A 97 -1.71 -11.89 5.10
N TRP A 98 -1.13 -12.07 6.29
CA TRP A 98 0.32 -11.91 6.51
C TRP A 98 1.17 -12.77 5.54
N SER A 99 0.70 -13.98 5.21
CA SER A 99 1.39 -14.89 4.29
C SER A 99 1.54 -14.37 2.85
N LEU A 100 0.80 -13.33 2.45
CA LEU A 100 0.95 -12.71 1.12
C LEU A 100 1.97 -11.56 1.10
N VAL A 101 2.47 -11.12 2.26
CA VAL A 101 3.57 -10.15 2.31
C VAL A 101 4.83 -10.87 1.86
N ARG A 102 5.43 -10.48 0.74
CA ARG A 102 6.63 -11.12 0.19
C ARG A 102 7.92 -10.45 0.66
N TRP A 103 7.84 -9.18 0.99
CA TRP A 103 9.01 -8.35 1.27
C TRP A 103 8.71 -7.18 2.19
N ILE A 104 9.68 -6.82 3.02
CA ILE A 104 9.68 -5.65 3.89
C ILE A 104 10.83 -4.73 3.51
N GLY A 105 10.49 -3.52 3.06
CA GLY A 105 11.46 -2.43 2.86
C GLY A 105 11.60 -1.58 4.12
N THR A 106 12.83 -1.28 4.50
CA THR A 106 13.17 -0.48 5.69
C THR A 106 14.06 0.71 5.33
N TYR A 107 14.07 1.76 6.16
CA TYR A 107 14.87 2.97 5.89
C TYR A 107 16.39 2.71 5.96
N ASP A 108 16.83 1.96 6.96
CA ASP A 108 18.25 1.67 7.19
C ASP A 108 18.46 0.30 7.82
N ARG A 109 19.73 -0.06 7.99
CA ARG A 109 20.11 -1.34 8.57
C ARG A 109 19.59 -1.55 9.99
N THR A 110 19.53 -0.49 10.81
CA THR A 110 18.99 -0.59 12.18
C THR A 110 17.52 -1.00 12.16
N MET A 111 16.74 -0.47 11.23
CA MET A 111 15.33 -0.86 11.08
C MET A 111 15.16 -2.25 10.47
N ALA A 112 16.02 -2.63 9.51
CA ALA A 112 16.05 -3.99 8.99
C ALA A 112 16.30 -5.02 10.11
N ASP A 113 17.29 -4.79 10.97
CA ASP A 113 17.61 -5.70 12.07
C ASP A 113 16.44 -5.79 13.08
N ARG A 114 15.76 -4.67 13.37
CA ARG A 114 14.55 -4.67 14.21
C ARG A 114 13.39 -5.45 13.58
N ALA A 115 13.17 -5.28 12.28
CA ALA A 115 12.12 -6.02 11.56
C ALA A 115 12.42 -7.52 11.58
N MET A 116 13.66 -7.91 11.27
CA MET A 116 14.08 -9.32 11.35
C MET A 116 13.93 -9.90 12.75
N GLN A 117 14.24 -9.13 13.80
CA GLN A 117 14.05 -9.57 15.18
C GLN A 117 12.56 -9.77 15.51
N ALA A 118 11.67 -8.88 15.06
CA ALA A 118 10.23 -9.02 15.26
C ALA A 118 9.64 -10.24 14.52
N LEU A 119 10.28 -10.67 13.43
CA LEU A 119 9.87 -11.83 12.62
C LEU A 119 10.43 -13.16 13.12
N HIS A 120 11.33 -13.16 14.11
CA HIS A 120 12.11 -14.34 14.48
C HIS A 120 11.26 -15.59 14.74
N ASP A 121 10.14 -15.43 15.44
CA ASP A 121 9.21 -16.51 15.80
C ASP A 121 7.95 -16.55 14.91
N ALA A 122 7.89 -15.75 13.85
CA ALA A 122 6.77 -15.73 12.93
C ALA A 122 6.82 -16.94 12.00
N ASN A 123 5.65 -17.55 11.75
CA ASN A 123 5.53 -18.67 10.80
C ASN A 123 5.88 -18.28 9.35
N HIS A 124 5.64 -17.01 9.00
CA HIS A 124 5.96 -16.47 7.69
C HIS A 124 6.97 -15.32 7.84
N GLN A 125 8.09 -15.44 7.13
CA GLN A 125 9.26 -14.57 7.26
C GLN A 125 9.64 -14.03 5.88
N PRO A 126 8.98 -12.95 5.42
CA PRO A 126 9.34 -12.31 4.16
C PRO A 126 10.78 -11.80 4.16
N LEU A 127 11.33 -11.57 2.97
CA LEU A 127 12.61 -10.90 2.83
C LEU A 127 12.56 -9.54 3.54
N VAL A 128 13.67 -9.12 4.14
CA VAL A 128 13.83 -7.77 4.71
C VAL A 128 15.05 -7.12 4.06
N SER A 129 14.91 -5.91 3.50
CA SER A 129 16.04 -5.15 2.95
C SER A 129 15.94 -3.65 3.27
N VAL A 130 17.03 -2.95 2.96
CA VAL A 130 17.14 -1.49 3.12
C VAL A 130 16.79 -0.83 1.80
N GLU A 131 15.70 -0.07 1.79
CA GLU A 131 15.13 0.61 0.62
C GLU A 131 15.00 2.10 0.89
N ALA A 132 16.13 2.76 1.19
CA ALA A 132 16.16 4.18 1.56
C ALA A 132 15.50 5.10 0.51
N GLU A 133 15.51 4.71 -0.77
CA GLU A 133 14.90 5.47 -1.87
C GLU A 133 13.36 5.52 -1.82
N TRP A 134 12.71 4.72 -0.97
CA TRP A 134 11.25 4.72 -0.80
C TRP A 134 10.73 5.77 0.18
N TYR A 135 11.64 6.45 0.87
CA TYR A 135 11.34 7.41 1.92
C TYR A 135 11.55 8.86 1.41
N TYR A 136 10.88 9.84 2.03
CA TYR A 136 10.86 11.25 1.59
C TYR A 136 11.95 12.13 2.19
#